data_AF-I1BNX3-F1
#
_entry.id   AF-I1BNX3-F1
#
_cell.length_a   1.000
_cell.length_b   1.000
_cell.length_c   1.000
_cell.angle_alpha   90.00
_cell.angle_beta   90.00
_cell.angle_gamma   90.00
#
_symmetry.space_group_name_H-M   'P 1'
#
loop_
_entity.id
_entity.type
_entity.pdbx_description
1 polymer ?
#
loop_
_entity_poly.entity_id
_entity_poly.type
_entity_poly.pdbx_seq_one_letter_code
_entity_poly.pdbx_strand_id
1 'polypeptide(L)'
;MDQLTVVFISNDERKVPIWTQKACVDDNPVVWDYHVILLFSNDSNLVVYDFDTILPFPCIAEEYVRKAFKPQLVLRKEYERYMVYI
;
A
#
# COMPACT_ATOMS: atom_id res chain seq x y z
N MET A 1 -16.62 1.08 16.52
CA MET A 1 -16.94 -0.28 16.01
C MET A 1 -15.77 -0.76 15.18
N ASP A 2 -15.42 -2.04 15.27
CA ASP A 2 -14.31 -2.60 14.49
C ASP A 2 -14.75 -2.80 13.03
N GLN A 3 -13.92 -2.32 12.10
CA GLN A 3 -14.15 -2.44 10.66
C GLN A 3 -12.91 -3.02 9.98
N LEU A 4 -13.16 -3.96 9.07
CA LEU A 4 -12.18 -4.56 8.18
C LEU A 4 -12.56 -4.19 6.75
N THR A 5 -11.62 -3.64 6.00
CA THR A 5 -11.81 -3.21 4.62
C THR A 5 -10.70 -3.77 3.77
N VAL A 6 -11.04 -4.46 2.69
CA VAL A 6 -10.06 -4.92 1.70
C VAL A 6 -9.79 -3.77 0.75
N VAL A 7 -8.51 -3.44 0.54
CA VAL A 7 -8.11 -2.36 -0.37
C VAL A 7 -7.34 -2.95 -1.54
N PHE A 8 -7.92 -2.84 -2.73
CA PHE A 8 -7.26 -3.15 -3.99
C PHE A 8 -6.53 -1.91 -4.50
N ILE A 9 -5.27 -2.07 -4.87
CA ILE A 9 -4.41 -1.01 -5.39
C ILE A 9 -3.98 -1.42 -6.79
N SER A 10 -4.38 -0.66 -7.80
CA SER A 10 -4.01 -0.89 -9.20
C SER A 10 -4.16 0.40 -10.00
N ASN A 11 -4.05 0.33 -11.32
CA ASN A 11 -4.33 1.41 -12.26
C ASN A 11 -4.63 0.84 -13.66
N ASP A 12 -4.98 1.72 -14.60
CA ASP A 12 -5.33 1.31 -15.97
C ASP A 12 -4.19 0.58 -16.69
N GLU A 13 -2.94 0.96 -16.39
CA GLU A 13 -1.73 0.41 -17.00
C GLU A 13 -1.22 -0.87 -16.32
N ARG A 14 -1.85 -1.29 -15.20
CA ARG A 14 -1.41 -2.38 -14.33
C ARG A 14 0.08 -2.26 -13.96
N LYS A 15 0.47 -1.08 -13.50
CA LYS A 15 1.84 -0.75 -13.09
C LYS A 15 1.80 0.16 -11.88
N VAL A 16 1.73 -0.42 -10.69
CA VAL A 16 1.70 0.34 -9.44
C VAL A 16 2.97 0.12 -8.62
N PRO A 17 3.84 1.15 -8.49
CA PRO A 17 5.05 1.03 -7.68
C PRO A 17 4.70 1.12 -6.19
N ILE A 18 5.16 0.13 -5.43
CA ILE A 18 5.04 0.05 -3.98
C ILE A 18 6.43 -0.22 -3.38
N TRP A 19 6.86 0.66 -2.50
CA TRP A 19 8.14 0.55 -1.79
C TRP A 19 8.02 -0.35 -0.56
N THR A 20 9.15 -0.71 0.04
CA THR A 20 9.22 -1.49 1.28
C THR A 20 8.48 -2.82 1.17
N GLN A 21 8.71 -3.52 0.05
CA GLN A 21 8.13 -4.83 -0.25
C GLN A 21 9.23 -5.90 -0.14
N LYS A 22 8.89 -7.12 0.28
CA LYS A 22 9.82 -8.24 0.47
C LYS A 22 10.57 -8.61 -0.80
N ALA A 23 9.93 -8.43 -1.96
CA ALA A 23 10.52 -8.70 -3.27
C ALA A 23 11.35 -7.54 -3.82
N CYS A 24 11.56 -6.45 -3.06
CA CYS A 24 12.36 -5.33 -3.55
C CYS A 24 13.84 -5.71 -3.70
N VAL A 25 14.48 -5.11 -4.70
CA VAL A 25 15.94 -5.16 -4.88
C VAL A 25 16.45 -3.75 -4.61
N ASP A 26 17.33 -3.62 -3.61
CA ASP A 26 17.72 -2.34 -3.04
C ASP A 26 16.50 -1.54 -2.54
N ASP A 27 16.58 -0.20 -2.52
CA ASP A 27 15.49 0.70 -2.12
C ASP A 27 14.47 0.98 -3.26
N ASN A 28 14.48 0.17 -4.33
CA ASN A 28 13.56 0.31 -5.46
C ASN A 28 12.15 -0.20 -5.12
N PRO A 29 11.10 0.37 -5.73
CA PRO A 29 9.76 -0.20 -5.57
C PRO A 29 9.63 -1.53 -6.31
N VAL A 30 8.73 -2.38 -5.82
CA VAL A 30 8.16 -3.46 -6.62
C VAL A 30 7.02 -2.87 -7.44
N VAL A 31 7.01 -3.14 -8.74
CA VAL A 31 5.93 -2.72 -9.64
C VAL A 31 4.96 -3.88 -9.78
N TRP A 32 3.79 -3.73 -9.17
CA TRP A 32 2.72 -4.70 -9.24
C TRP A 32 1.74 -4.39 -10.37
N ASP A 33 1.08 -5.41 -10.91
CA ASP A 33 -0.10 -5.24 -11.73
C ASP A 33 -1.31 -4.83 -10.89
N TYR A 34 -1.47 -5.47 -9.73
CA TYR A 34 -2.31 -5.04 -8.63
C TYR A 34 -1.71 -5.51 -7.31
N HIS A 35 -2.07 -4.84 -6.21
CA HIS A 35 -1.72 -5.29 -4.85
C HIS A 35 -2.94 -5.21 -3.95
N VAL A 36 -3.00 -6.08 -2.93
CA VAL A 36 -4.12 -6.11 -1.98
C VAL A 36 -3.59 -5.99 -0.56
N ILE A 37 -4.17 -5.07 0.20
CA ILE A 37 -3.91 -4.92 1.63
C ILE A 37 -5.23 -4.96 2.39
N LEU A 38 -5.16 -5.32 3.67
CA LEU A 38 -6.30 -5.25 4.59
C LEU A 38 -6.13 -4.04 5.51
N LEU A 39 -7.13 -3.17 5.53
CA LEU A 39 -7.21 -2.03 6.43
C LEU A 39 -8.11 -2.42 7.62
N PHE A 40 -7.58 -2.30 8.82
CA PHE A 40 -8.36 -2.40 10.06
C PHE A 40 -8.49 -1.03 10.69
N SER A 41 -9.71 -0.68 11.09
CA SER A 41 -9.98 0.54 11.84
C SER A 41 -10.91 0.29 13.02
N ASN A 42 -10.57 0.92 14.15
CA ASN A 42 -11.48 1.08 15.29
C ASN A 42 -11.29 2.48 15.89
N ASP A 43 -11.92 2.74 17.03
CA ASP A 43 -11.99 4.09 17.63
C ASP A 43 -10.61 4.69 17.95
N SER A 44 -9.56 3.86 18.09
CA SER A 44 -8.21 4.30 18.47
C SER A 44 -7.11 3.89 17.48
N ASN A 45 -7.41 3.03 16.52
CA ASN A 45 -6.39 2.43 15.65
C ASN A 45 -6.80 2.48 14.18
N LEU A 46 -5.81 2.74 13.33
CA LEU A 46 -5.89 2.58 11.90
C LEU A 46 -4.60 1.91 11.43
N VAL A 47 -4.68 0.64 11.06
CA VAL A 47 -3.52 -0.18 10.72
C VAL A 47 -3.72 -0.95 9.42
N VAL A 48 -2.62 -1.19 8.74
CA VAL A 48 -2.54 -1.94 7.49
C VAL A 48 -1.89 -3.29 7.75
N TYR A 49 -2.55 -4.33 7.25
CA TYR A 49 -1.97 -5.66 7.10
C TYR A 49 -1.60 -5.84 5.63
N ASP A 50 -0.29 -5.83 5.36
CA ASP A 50 0.28 -6.19 4.06
C ASP A 50 1.22 -7.37 4.28
N PHE A 51 0.94 -8.53 3.69
CA PHE A 51 1.79 -9.70 3.85
C PHE A 51 3.10 -9.59 3.05
N ASP A 52 3.18 -8.67 2.10
CA ASP A 52 4.34 -8.49 1.23
C ASP A 52 5.25 -7.35 1.67
N THR A 53 4.94 -6.64 2.76
CA THR A 53 5.80 -5.56 3.26
C THR A 53 6.96 -6.05 4.11
N ILE A 54 8.05 -5.27 4.15
CA ILE A 54 9.12 -5.37 5.16
C ILE A 54 8.90 -4.45 6.37
N LEU A 55 7.83 -3.66 6.36
CA LEU A 55 7.40 -2.85 7.50
C LEU A 55 6.84 -3.75 8.63
N PRO A 56 6.61 -3.20 9.84
CA PRO A 56 5.92 -3.94 10.90
C PRO A 56 4.58 -4.51 10.43
N PHE A 57 4.18 -5.66 11.00
CA PHE A 57 2.93 -6.33 10.66
C PHE A 57 2.12 -6.57 11.95
N PRO A 58 0.97 -5.89 12.16
CA PRO A 58 0.42 -4.81 11.32
C PRO A 58 1.25 -3.52 11.38
N CYS A 59 1.10 -2.66 10.37
CA CYS A 59 1.75 -1.36 10.29
C CYS A 59 0.75 -0.24 10.60
N ILE A 60 1.17 0.81 11.30
CA ILE A 60 0.35 2.03 11.45
C ILE A 60 0.09 2.61 10.06
N ALA A 61 -1.17 2.91 9.73
CA ALA A 61 -1.56 3.25 8.36
C ALA A 61 -0.84 4.49 7.82
N GLU A 62 -0.62 5.52 8.64
CA GLU A 62 0.15 6.71 8.27
C GLU A 62 1.59 6.36 7.87
N GLU A 63 2.25 5.50 8.67
CA GLU A 63 3.61 5.04 8.38
C GLU A 63 3.65 4.22 7.09
N TYR A 64 2.69 3.31 6.92
CA TYR A 64 2.56 2.49 5.72
C TYR A 64 2.41 3.36 4.47
N VAL A 65 1.46 4.31 4.47
CA VAL A 65 1.26 5.24 3.34
C VAL A 65 2.54 6.03 3.03
N ARG A 66 3.17 6.60 4.06
CA ARG A 66 4.38 7.40 3.88
C ARG A 66 5.55 6.60 3.32
N LYS A 67 5.77 5.37 3.78
CA LYS A 67 6.94 4.54 3.42
C LYS A 67 6.71 3.70 2.16
N ALA A 68 5.53 3.09 2.02
CA ALA A 68 5.19 2.20 0.91
C ALA A 68 4.67 2.98 -0.31
N PHE A 69 3.85 4.02 -0.12
CA PHE A 69 3.29 4.78 -1.24
C PHE A 69 4.02 6.10 -1.52
N LYS A 70 4.75 6.66 -0.56
CA LYS A 70 5.55 7.89 -0.75
C LYS A 70 4.77 8.99 -1.49
N PRO A 71 3.64 9.49 -0.94
CA PRO A 71 2.75 10.45 -1.62
C PRO A 71 3.43 11.77 -2.01
N GLN A 72 4.58 12.09 -1.41
CA GLN A 72 5.42 13.24 -1.77
C GLN A 72 6.11 13.10 -3.14
N LEU A 73 6.18 11.89 -3.72
CA LEU A 73 6.75 11.67 -5.03
C LEU A 73 5.71 11.95 -6.11
N VAL A 74 6.07 12.81 -7.07
CA VAL A 74 5.28 12.98 -8.29
C VAL A 74 5.59 11.81 -9.22
N LEU A 75 4.64 10.88 -9.32
CA LEU A 75 4.73 9.77 -10.26
C LEU A 75 4.34 10.22 -11.67
N ARG A 76 4.87 9.53 -12.68
CA ARG A 76 4.33 9.67 -14.03
C ARG A 76 2.93 9.08 -14.07
N LYS A 77 2.11 9.56 -15.01
CA LYS A 77 0.69 9.21 -15.10
C LYS A 77 0.46 7.69 -15.20
N GLU A 78 1.32 6.98 -15.92
CA GLU A 78 1.24 5.52 -16.07
C GLU A 78 1.50 4.73 -14.77
N TYR A 79 1.98 5.39 -13.71
CA TYR A 79 2.27 4.80 -12.41
C TYR A 79 1.38 5.34 -11.27
N GLU A 80 0.42 6.21 -11.57
CA GLU A 80 -0.56 6.67 -10.58
C GLU A 80 -1.31 5.47 -9.99
N ARG A 81 -1.70 5.55 -8.71
CA ARG A 81 -2.30 4.43 -7.99
C ARG A 81 -3.75 4.77 -7.65
N TYR A 82 -4.66 3.87 -7.99
CA TYR A 82 -6.07 3.95 -7.64
C TYR A 82 -6.36 2.92 -6.55
N MET A 83 -7.17 3.30 -5.57
CA MET A 83 -7.55 2.46 -4.44
C MET A 83 -9.05 2.18 -4.49
N VAL A 84 -9.42 0.92 -4.47
CA VAL A 84 -10.80 0.45 -4.37
C VAL A 84 -10.99 -0.23 -3.02
N TYR A 85 -11.97 0.23 -2.26
CA TYR A 85 -12.26 -0.22 -0.91
C TYR A 85 -13.50 -1.11 -0.94
N ILE A 86 -13.40 -2.33 -0.39
CA ILE A 86 -14.47 -3.34 -0.33
C ILE A 86 -14.72 -3.75 1.12
#